data_AF-A0A6G4WMQ4-F1
#
_entry.id   AF-A0A6G4WMQ4-F1
#
_cell.length_a   1.000
_cell.length_b   1.000
_cell.length_c   1.000
_cell.angle_alpha   90.00
_cell.angle_beta   90.00
_cell.angle_gamma   90.00
#
_symmetry.space_group_name_H-M   'P 1'
#
loop_
_entity.id
_entity.type
_entity.pdbx_description
1 polymer ?
#
loop_
_entity_poly.entity_id
_entity_poly.type
_entity_poly.pdbx_seq_one_letter_code
_entity_poly.pdbx_strand_id
1 'polypeptide(L)'
;MAAHPRNVFINCAFDAEFEPLFHAIVFTVIRSGFRARCATESDDAGENRFSKIQQIVEECRYGIHDISRTETSGNPPLPRFNMPLELGLFLGARRFGDGDQKKKKTLILDREQYRFQRFVSDLAGQDIHSHNGDVSIAVREVATWLRTQSRSTTVPGGMKIADEFAMFQEALPAILGQQGLARAEMTFGDYTAIAVAYIKENA
;
A
#
# COMPACT_ATOMS: atom_id res chain seq x y z
N MET A 1 18.71 16.76 12.91
CA MET A 1 17.67 16.80 11.86
C MET A 1 16.56 15.88 12.30
N ALA A 2 15.32 16.36 12.42
CA ALA A 2 14.20 15.48 12.71
C ALA A 2 14.13 14.42 11.60
N ALA A 3 14.23 13.13 11.98
CA ALA A 3 14.05 12.03 11.05
C ALA A 3 12.69 12.23 10.37
N HIS A 4 12.68 12.45 9.06
CA HIS A 4 11.42 12.56 8.34
C HIS A 4 10.64 11.26 8.57
N PRO A 5 9.34 11.33 8.86
CA PRO A 5 8.53 10.14 9.10
C PRO A 5 8.66 9.23 7.87
N ARG A 6 8.93 7.94 8.12
CA ARG A 6 9.11 6.91 7.07
C ARG A 6 7.74 6.53 6.49
N ASN A 7 7.02 7.51 5.94
CA ASN A 7 5.69 7.34 5.38
C ASN A 7 5.74 6.65 4.02
N VAL A 8 4.81 5.73 3.81
CA VAL A 8 4.58 5.03 2.54
C VAL A 8 3.12 5.25 2.14
N PHE A 9 2.91 5.90 1.00
CA PHE A 9 1.59 5.98 0.39
C PHE A 9 1.24 4.65 -0.24
N ILE A 10 0.12 4.06 0.16
CA ILE A 10 -0.42 2.82 -0.39
C ILE A 10 -1.65 3.20 -1.23
N ASN A 11 -1.42 3.24 -2.53
CA ASN A 11 -2.44 3.35 -3.54
C ASN A 11 -2.80 1.92 -3.95
N CYS A 12 -3.86 1.36 -3.37
CA CYS A 12 -4.41 0.05 -3.74
C CYS A 12 -5.94 0.10 -3.85
N ALA A 13 -6.55 -0.94 -4.42
CA ALA A 13 -8.00 -1.11 -4.38
C ALA A 13 -8.50 -1.50 -2.98
N PHE A 14 -9.78 -1.26 -2.72
CA PHE A 14 -10.43 -1.49 -1.42
C PHE A 14 -11.65 -2.42 -1.51
N ASP A 15 -11.81 -3.13 -2.64
CA ASP A 15 -12.86 -4.14 -2.76
C ASP A 15 -12.54 -5.38 -1.91
N ALA A 16 -13.57 -6.14 -1.52
CA ALA A 16 -13.45 -7.29 -0.64
C ALA A 16 -12.51 -8.39 -1.20
N GLU A 17 -12.46 -8.54 -2.53
CA GLU A 17 -11.55 -9.49 -3.16
C GLU A 17 -10.08 -9.06 -3.06
N PHE A 18 -9.79 -7.75 -3.05
CA PHE A 18 -8.44 -7.19 -2.91
C PHE A 18 -8.00 -7.01 -1.45
N GLU A 19 -8.94 -6.99 -0.50
CA GLU A 19 -8.69 -6.80 0.94
C GLU A 19 -7.51 -7.63 1.48
N PRO A 20 -7.37 -8.94 1.18
CA PRO A 20 -6.24 -9.74 1.69
C PRO A 20 -4.88 -9.21 1.23
N LEU A 21 -4.77 -8.79 -0.03
CA LEU A 21 -3.54 -8.18 -0.58
C LEU A 21 -3.26 -6.84 0.06
N PHE A 22 -4.29 -5.99 0.18
CA PHE A 22 -4.17 -4.69 0.83
C PHE A 22 -3.63 -4.82 2.27
N HIS A 23 -4.23 -5.70 3.07
CA HIS A 23 -3.78 -5.98 4.44
C HIS A 23 -2.34 -6.50 4.48
N ALA A 24 -1.95 -7.39 3.57
CA ALA A 24 -0.58 -7.89 3.50
C ALA A 24 0.44 -6.79 3.18
N ILE A 25 0.11 -5.88 2.25
CA ILE A 25 0.96 -4.73 1.90
C ILE A 25 1.09 -3.80 3.11
N VAL A 26 -0.02 -3.46 3.78
CA VAL A 26 -0.03 -2.60 4.97
C VAL A 26 0.80 -3.22 6.10
N PHE A 27 0.58 -4.50 6.41
CA PHE A 27 1.35 -5.21 7.42
C PHE A 27 2.84 -5.22 7.08
N THR A 28 3.20 -5.47 5.82
CA THR A 28 4.60 -5.47 5.36
C THR A 28 5.25 -4.11 5.56
N VAL A 29 4.55 -3.03 5.24
CA VAL A 29 5.02 -1.65 5.46
C VAL A 29 5.28 -1.40 6.94
N ILE A 30 4.33 -1.74 7.81
CA ILE A 30 4.46 -1.57 9.27
C ILE A 30 5.61 -2.41 9.82
N ARG A 31 5.65 -3.70 9.44
CA ARG A 31 6.68 -4.66 9.87
C ARG A 31 8.08 -4.25 9.45
N SER A 32 8.19 -3.53 8.34
CA SER A 32 9.43 -2.96 7.82
C SER A 32 9.87 -1.68 8.55
N GLY A 33 9.12 -1.21 9.56
CA GLY A 33 9.42 0.00 10.34
C GLY A 33 9.01 1.31 9.66
N PHE A 34 8.01 1.25 8.78
CA PHE A 34 7.44 2.41 8.09
C PHE A 34 6.00 2.68 8.57
N ARG A 35 5.50 3.89 8.28
CA ARG A 35 4.10 4.25 8.51
C ARG A 35 3.32 4.10 7.21
N ALA A 36 2.32 3.23 7.21
CA ALA A 36 1.38 3.11 6.11
C ALA A 36 0.43 4.33 6.09
N ARG A 37 0.20 4.89 4.91
CA ARG A 37 -0.74 5.98 4.65
C ARG A 37 -1.60 5.61 3.44
N CYS A 38 -2.90 5.84 3.48
CA CYS A 38 -3.79 5.56 2.35
C CYS A 38 -5.00 6.51 2.36
N ALA A 39 -5.76 6.52 1.25
CA ALA A 39 -6.89 7.43 1.09
C ALA A 39 -8.03 7.23 2.12
N THR A 40 -8.06 6.09 2.84
CA THR A 40 -9.09 5.77 3.85
C THR A 40 -8.64 6.00 5.29
N GLU A 41 -7.49 6.65 5.51
CA GLU A 41 -6.96 6.89 6.87
C GLU A 41 -7.71 7.94 7.68
N SER A 42 -8.57 8.76 7.06
CA SER A 42 -9.41 9.77 7.71
C SER A 42 -10.73 9.92 6.96
N ASP A 43 -11.84 9.66 7.66
CA ASP A 43 -13.21 9.83 7.14
C ASP A 43 -13.81 11.19 7.56
N ASP A 44 -13.08 12.28 7.33
CA ASP A 44 -13.64 13.63 7.43
C ASP A 44 -14.45 13.98 6.16
N ALA A 45 -15.78 14.05 6.30
CA ALA A 45 -16.72 14.39 5.23
C ALA A 45 -16.62 15.86 4.75
N GLY A 46 -15.91 16.74 5.46
CA GLY A 46 -15.69 18.13 5.08
C GLY A 46 -14.58 18.35 4.05
N GLU A 47 -13.70 17.35 3.84
CA GLU A 47 -12.54 17.45 2.97
C GLU A 47 -12.70 16.68 1.66
N ASN A 48 -12.27 17.30 0.55
CA ASN A 48 -12.25 16.64 -0.75
C ASN A 48 -11.23 15.49 -0.74
N ARG A 49 -11.69 14.27 -1.07
CA ARG A 49 -10.85 13.05 -1.12
C ARG A 49 -9.58 13.24 -1.95
N PHE A 50 -9.65 13.96 -3.08
CA PHE A 50 -8.49 14.20 -3.93
C PHE A 50 -7.47 15.12 -3.24
N SER A 51 -7.93 16.13 -2.50
CA SER A 51 -7.05 16.99 -1.69
C SER A 51 -6.33 16.20 -0.59
N LYS A 52 -7.01 15.25 0.06
CA LYS A 52 -6.37 14.32 1.01
C LYS A 52 -5.27 13.50 0.34
N ILE A 53 -5.53 12.97 -0.84
CA ILE A 53 -4.52 12.22 -1.60
C ILE A 53 -3.33 13.13 -1.94
N GLN A 54 -3.56 14.37 -2.37
CA GLN A 54 -2.49 15.34 -2.63
C GLN A 54 -1.62 15.57 -1.39
N GLN A 55 -2.23 15.74 -0.21
CA GLN A 55 -1.50 15.88 1.05
C GLN A 55 -0.69 14.61 1.40
N ILE A 56 -1.29 13.43 1.27
CA ILE A 56 -0.58 12.16 1.51
C ILE A 56 0.61 12.03 0.55
N VAL A 57 0.42 12.34 -0.73
CA VAL A 57 1.49 12.35 -1.74
C VAL A 57 2.58 13.34 -1.32
N GLU A 58 2.24 14.54 -0.87
CA GLU A 58 3.20 15.53 -0.41
C GLU A 58 4.07 14.99 0.75
N GLU A 59 3.43 14.37 1.74
CA GLU A 59 4.06 13.87 2.99
C GLU A 59 4.77 12.51 2.85
N CYS A 60 4.58 11.80 1.74
CA CYS A 60 5.14 10.46 1.53
C CYS A 60 6.35 10.48 0.60
N ARG A 61 7.50 10.01 1.11
CA ARG A 61 8.69 9.77 0.29
C ARG A 61 8.58 8.48 -0.53
N TYR A 62 7.86 7.48 -0.03
CA TYR A 62 7.70 6.19 -0.67
C TYR A 62 6.25 6.03 -1.13
N GLY A 63 6.04 5.42 -2.30
CA GLY A 63 4.72 5.12 -2.84
C GLY A 63 4.68 3.69 -3.37
N ILE A 64 3.68 2.92 -2.96
CA ILE A 64 3.33 1.60 -3.49
C ILE A 64 2.00 1.78 -4.22
N HIS A 65 2.01 1.55 -5.53
CA HIS A 65 0.84 1.74 -6.39
C HIS A 65 0.50 0.43 -7.07
N ASP A 66 -0.61 -0.17 -6.67
CA ASP A 66 -1.17 -1.33 -7.33
C ASP A 66 -2.18 -0.88 -8.39
N ILE A 67 -1.94 -1.23 -9.65
CA ILE A 67 -2.78 -0.89 -10.80
C ILE A 67 -3.52 -2.12 -11.35
N SER A 68 -3.63 -3.20 -10.57
CA SER A 68 -4.26 -4.44 -11.02
C SER A 68 -5.76 -4.28 -11.29
N ARG A 69 -6.46 -3.51 -10.46
CA ARG A 69 -7.90 -3.29 -10.56
C ARG A 69 -8.26 -2.28 -11.63
N THR A 70 -8.63 -2.79 -12.79
CA THR A 70 -9.06 -2.00 -13.97
C THR A 70 -10.30 -2.58 -14.62
N GLU A 71 -10.96 -3.55 -13.97
CA GLU A 71 -12.18 -4.15 -14.46
C GLU A 71 -13.30 -3.10 -14.56
N THR A 72 -14.16 -3.28 -15.54
CA THR A 72 -15.32 -2.41 -15.74
C THR A 72 -16.43 -2.79 -14.77
N SER A 73 -17.13 -1.79 -14.23
CA SER A 73 -18.27 -1.99 -13.33
C SER A 73 -19.37 -0.97 -13.59
N GLY A 74 -20.59 -1.24 -13.12
CA GLY A 74 -21.76 -0.37 -13.33
C GLY A 74 -22.51 -0.64 -14.64
N ASN A 75 -23.44 0.26 -14.98
CA ASN A 75 -24.25 0.18 -16.20
C ASN A 75 -24.40 1.58 -16.86
N PRO A 76 -23.80 1.83 -18.04
CA PRO A 76 -22.91 0.93 -18.78
C PRO A 76 -21.59 0.69 -18.01
N PRO A 77 -20.90 -0.44 -18.25
CA PRO A 77 -19.71 -0.80 -17.48
C PRO A 77 -18.52 0.09 -17.86
N LEU A 78 -17.97 0.83 -16.89
CA LEU A 78 -16.83 1.73 -17.07
C LEU A 78 -15.65 1.30 -16.17
N PRO A 79 -14.39 1.44 -16.64
CA PRO A 79 -13.22 1.12 -15.84
C PRO A 79 -12.96 2.20 -14.79
N ARG A 80 -12.44 1.80 -13.64
CA ARG A 80 -12.02 2.74 -12.58
C ARG A 80 -10.60 3.23 -12.85
N PHE A 81 -10.43 4.54 -13.02
CA PHE A 81 -9.12 5.16 -13.29
C PHE A 81 -8.41 5.75 -12.07
N ASN A 82 -8.99 5.62 -10.87
CA ASN A 82 -8.42 6.21 -9.65
C ASN A 82 -6.97 5.74 -9.42
N MET A 83 -6.71 4.44 -9.55
CA MET A 83 -5.37 3.86 -9.32
C MET A 83 -4.31 4.46 -10.27
N PRO A 84 -4.51 4.49 -11.60
CA PRO A 84 -3.66 5.23 -12.52
C PRO A 84 -3.56 6.74 -12.24
N LEU A 85 -4.66 7.41 -11.88
CA LEU A 85 -4.66 8.85 -11.60
C LEU A 85 -3.75 9.18 -10.41
N GLU A 86 -3.89 8.45 -9.31
CA GLU A 86 -3.10 8.62 -8.08
C GLU A 86 -1.62 8.27 -8.29
N LEU A 87 -1.32 7.25 -9.11
CA LEU A 87 0.04 6.96 -9.58
C LEU A 87 0.61 8.13 -10.41
N GLY A 88 -0.15 8.64 -11.37
CA GLY A 88 0.24 9.78 -12.20
C GLY A 88 0.56 11.02 -11.36
N LEU A 89 -0.26 11.29 -10.33
CA LEU A 89 -0.02 12.38 -9.38
C LEU A 89 1.30 12.19 -8.62
N PHE A 90 1.58 10.98 -8.11
CA PHE A 90 2.81 10.69 -7.37
C PHE A 90 4.07 10.79 -8.26
N LEU A 91 4.00 10.28 -9.49
CA LEU A 91 5.07 10.39 -10.48
C LEU A 91 5.28 11.84 -10.93
N GLY A 92 4.20 12.60 -11.10
CA GLY A 92 4.24 14.02 -11.41
C GLY A 92 4.93 14.82 -10.30
N ALA A 93 4.56 14.59 -9.05
CA ALA A 93 5.22 15.19 -7.89
C ALA A 93 6.73 14.89 -7.88
N ARG A 94 7.12 13.65 -8.18
CA ARG A 94 8.53 13.26 -8.31
C ARG A 94 9.25 14.01 -9.44
N ARG A 95 8.61 14.18 -10.59
CA ARG A 95 9.25 14.73 -11.80
C ARG A 95 9.33 16.26 -11.78
N PHE A 96 8.27 16.91 -11.31
CA PHE A 96 8.04 18.35 -11.44
C PHE A 96 8.12 19.10 -10.11
N GLY A 97 7.98 18.42 -8.97
CA GLY A 97 8.15 19.02 -7.64
C GLY A 97 9.61 19.32 -7.32
N ASP A 98 9.84 19.93 -6.16
CA ASP A 98 11.13 20.35 -5.65
C ASP A 98 11.57 19.55 -4.40
N GLY A 99 12.76 19.86 -3.87
CA GLY A 99 13.25 19.32 -2.60
C GLY A 99 13.08 17.81 -2.42
N ASP A 100 12.27 17.42 -1.44
CA ASP A 100 12.00 16.01 -1.12
C ASP A 100 11.06 15.32 -2.11
N GLN A 101 10.27 16.05 -2.88
CA GLN A 101 9.41 15.48 -3.93
C GLN A 101 10.29 14.76 -4.98
N LYS A 102 11.41 15.36 -5.40
CA LYS A 102 12.36 14.71 -6.35
C LYS A 102 13.01 13.43 -5.80
N LYS A 103 13.02 13.23 -4.48
CA LYS A 103 13.60 12.05 -3.81
C LYS A 103 12.61 10.90 -3.68
N LYS A 104 11.37 11.06 -4.15
CA LYS A 104 10.34 10.02 -4.08
C LYS A 104 10.77 8.73 -4.75
N LYS A 105 10.38 7.61 -4.16
CA LYS A 105 10.59 6.26 -4.66
C LYS A 105 9.24 5.59 -4.86
N THR A 106 9.07 4.94 -6.01
CA THR A 106 7.81 4.32 -6.41
C THR A 106 8.03 2.83 -6.63
N LEU A 107 7.13 2.01 -6.09
CA LEU A 107 6.89 0.63 -6.48
C LEU A 107 5.56 0.60 -7.23
N ILE A 108 5.55 -0.02 -8.40
CA ILE A 108 4.32 -0.25 -9.16
C ILE A 108 4.08 -1.76 -9.19
N LEU A 109 2.89 -2.16 -8.77
CA LEU A 109 2.42 -3.54 -8.74
C LEU A 109 1.29 -3.71 -9.77
N ASP A 110 1.25 -4.87 -10.43
CA ASP A 110 0.12 -5.33 -11.22
C ASP A 110 -0.13 -6.82 -10.91
N ARG A 111 -1.32 -7.32 -11.24
CA ARG A 111 -1.64 -8.73 -11.07
C ARG A 111 -0.80 -9.57 -12.03
N GLU A 112 -0.70 -9.17 -13.28
CA GLU A 112 -0.03 -9.94 -14.32
C GLU A 112 1.11 -9.15 -14.94
N GLN A 113 2.21 -9.84 -15.27
CA GLN A 113 3.34 -9.20 -15.93
C GLN A 113 2.90 -8.62 -17.29
N TYR A 114 3.29 -7.36 -17.54
CA TYR A 114 3.02 -6.62 -18.78
C TYR A 114 1.55 -6.30 -19.10
N ARG A 115 0.57 -6.70 -18.28
CA ARG A 115 -0.85 -6.41 -18.50
C ARG A 115 -1.13 -4.90 -18.59
N PHE A 116 -0.47 -4.09 -17.76
CA PHE A 116 -0.50 -2.63 -17.80
C PHE A 116 -0.26 -2.02 -19.18
N GLN A 117 0.49 -2.65 -20.09
CA GLN A 117 0.78 -2.08 -21.41
C GLN A 117 -0.50 -1.91 -22.26
N ARG A 118 -1.57 -2.64 -21.93
CA ARG A 118 -2.85 -2.56 -22.62
C ARG A 118 -3.68 -1.34 -22.25
N PHE A 119 -3.40 -0.71 -21.10
CA PHE A 119 -4.24 0.38 -20.57
C PHE A 119 -3.45 1.59 -20.02
N VAL A 120 -2.14 1.46 -19.79
CA VAL A 120 -1.19 2.55 -19.52
C VAL A 120 0.16 2.24 -20.18
N SER A 121 0.22 2.29 -21.51
CA SER A 121 1.44 1.99 -22.28
C SER A 121 2.63 2.90 -21.95
N ASP A 122 2.38 4.12 -21.46
CA ASP A 122 3.44 5.07 -21.07
C ASP A 122 4.26 4.61 -19.85
N LEU A 123 3.78 3.58 -19.12
CA LEU A 123 4.57 2.90 -18.09
C LEU A 123 5.54 1.87 -18.68
N ALA A 124 5.53 1.62 -19.99
CA ALA A 124 6.49 0.73 -20.64
C ALA A 124 7.92 1.23 -20.39
N GLY A 125 8.80 0.31 -19.98
CA GLY A 125 10.17 0.62 -19.57
C GLY A 125 10.33 0.97 -18.09
N GLN A 126 9.24 1.02 -17.30
CA GLN A 126 9.33 0.95 -15.84
C GLN A 126 9.36 -0.51 -15.38
N ASP A 127 10.12 -0.79 -14.32
CA ASP A 127 10.18 -2.10 -13.69
C ASP A 127 8.93 -2.31 -12.84
N ILE A 128 7.90 -2.88 -13.46
CA ILE A 128 6.61 -3.19 -12.81
C ILE A 128 6.66 -4.62 -12.29
N HIS A 129 6.39 -4.76 -11.01
CA HIS A 129 6.41 -6.05 -10.33
C HIS A 129 5.02 -6.68 -10.39
N SER A 130 4.97 -8.01 -10.55
CA SER A 130 3.71 -8.74 -10.61
C SER A 130 3.51 -9.60 -9.37
N HIS A 131 2.31 -9.59 -8.80
CA HIS A 131 1.99 -10.42 -7.63
C HIS A 131 1.07 -11.62 -7.93
N ASN A 132 0.51 -11.75 -9.14
CA ASN A 132 -0.38 -12.85 -9.56
C ASN A 132 -1.66 -13.03 -8.72
N GLY A 133 -2.04 -12.03 -7.92
CA GLY A 133 -3.09 -12.16 -6.92
C GLY A 133 -2.66 -12.90 -5.64
N ASP A 134 -1.37 -13.24 -5.52
CA ASP A 134 -0.82 -13.98 -4.39
C ASP A 134 -0.26 -13.05 -3.31
N VAL A 135 -0.70 -13.29 -2.07
CA VAL A 135 -0.33 -12.53 -0.88
C VAL A 135 1.16 -12.64 -0.55
N SER A 136 1.73 -13.85 -0.60
CA SER A 136 3.13 -14.09 -0.26
C SER A 136 4.06 -13.44 -1.28
N ILE A 137 3.71 -13.49 -2.56
CA ILE A 137 4.45 -12.79 -3.62
C ILE A 137 4.39 -11.28 -3.39
N ALA A 138 3.21 -10.70 -3.12
CA ALA A 138 3.08 -9.26 -2.85
C ALA A 138 3.96 -8.82 -1.66
N VAL A 139 3.93 -9.57 -0.55
CA VAL A 139 4.76 -9.31 0.64
C VAL A 139 6.25 -9.34 0.28
N ARG A 140 6.68 -10.32 -0.51
CA ARG A 140 8.09 -10.45 -0.93
C ARG A 140 8.56 -9.29 -1.80
N GLU A 141 7.75 -8.87 -2.76
CA GLU A 141 8.06 -7.73 -3.62
C GLU A 141 8.15 -6.44 -2.81
N VAL A 142 7.15 -6.17 -1.96
CA VAL A 142 7.12 -4.97 -1.12
C VAL A 142 8.29 -4.93 -0.14
N ALA A 143 8.56 -6.03 0.59
CA ALA A 143 9.65 -6.10 1.55
C ALA A 143 11.01 -5.90 0.88
N THR A 144 11.22 -6.52 -0.28
CA THR A 144 12.47 -6.41 -1.04
C THR A 144 12.68 -5.00 -1.57
N TRP A 145 11.63 -4.39 -2.11
CA TRP A 145 11.68 -3.02 -2.58
C TRP A 145 11.93 -2.04 -1.43
N LEU A 146 11.22 -2.14 -0.31
CA LEU A 146 11.42 -1.28 0.86
C LEU A 146 12.85 -1.38 1.39
N ARG A 147 13.38 -2.59 1.56
CA ARG A 147 14.76 -2.83 1.99
C ARG A 147 15.76 -2.14 1.06
N THR A 148 15.58 -2.30 -0.25
CA THR A 148 16.46 -1.73 -1.28
C THR A 148 16.41 -0.21 -1.32
N GLN A 149 15.21 0.37 -1.39
CA GLN A 149 15.02 1.82 -1.58
C GLN A 149 15.29 2.63 -0.31
N SER A 150 15.14 2.03 0.86
CA SER A 150 15.47 2.68 2.13
C SER A 150 16.87 2.38 2.64
N ARG A 151 17.58 1.42 2.04
CA ARG A 151 18.88 0.93 2.51
C ARG A 151 18.85 0.47 3.97
N SER A 152 17.69 -0.01 4.41
CA SER A 152 17.44 -0.39 5.80
C SER A 152 17.84 -1.83 6.01
N THR A 153 18.84 -2.07 6.86
CA THR A 153 19.30 -3.42 7.22
C THR A 153 18.35 -4.14 8.18
N THR A 154 17.39 -3.41 8.75
CA THR A 154 16.40 -3.91 9.72
C THR A 154 15.14 -4.48 9.07
N VAL A 155 14.94 -4.29 7.77
CA VAL A 155 13.77 -4.82 7.06
C VAL A 155 13.95 -6.32 6.85
N PRO A 156 13.12 -7.19 7.45
CA PRO A 156 13.27 -8.63 7.31
C PRO A 156 13.14 -9.12 5.87
N GLY A 157 13.55 -10.37 5.63
CA GLY A 157 13.30 -11.05 4.36
C GLY A 157 11.79 -11.22 4.12
N GLY A 158 11.36 -11.15 2.85
CA GLY A 158 9.94 -11.21 2.51
C GLY A 158 9.25 -12.51 2.94
N MET A 159 9.96 -13.65 2.91
CA MET A 159 9.43 -14.92 3.41
C MET A 159 9.11 -14.85 4.91
N LYS A 160 10.03 -14.30 5.72
CA LYS A 160 9.81 -14.10 7.16
C LYS A 160 8.60 -13.21 7.43
N ILE A 161 8.45 -12.11 6.68
CA ILE A 161 7.28 -11.23 6.84
C ILE A 161 5.99 -11.94 6.41
N ALA A 162 6.02 -12.78 5.38
CA ALA A 162 4.87 -13.54 4.93
C ALA A 162 4.41 -14.56 6.00
N ASP A 163 5.36 -15.24 6.65
CA ASP A 163 5.08 -16.16 7.77
C ASP A 163 4.49 -15.39 8.97
N GLU A 164 5.08 -14.25 9.33
CA GLU A 164 4.56 -13.37 10.39
C GLU A 164 3.17 -12.83 10.07
N PHE A 165 2.89 -12.51 8.81
CA PHE A 165 1.57 -12.08 8.37
C PHE A 165 0.53 -13.19 8.46
N ALA A 166 0.90 -14.43 8.11
CA ALA A 166 0.01 -15.58 8.25
C ALA A 166 -0.36 -15.82 9.72
N MET A 167 0.63 -15.80 10.63
CA MET A 167 0.39 -15.90 12.07
C MET A 167 -0.46 -14.74 12.61
N PHE A 168 -0.25 -13.53 12.09
CA PHE A 168 -1.07 -12.37 12.44
C PHE A 168 -2.53 -12.55 12.00
N GLN A 169 -2.79 -13.05 10.78
CA GLN A 169 -4.14 -13.31 10.29
C GLN A 169 -4.86 -14.37 11.14
N GLU A 170 -4.15 -15.39 11.61
CA GLU A 170 -4.71 -16.40 12.52
C GLU A 170 -5.05 -15.82 13.90
N ALA A 171 -4.24 -14.91 14.42
CA ALA A 171 -4.47 -14.25 15.70
C ALA A 171 -5.55 -13.15 15.64
N LEU A 172 -5.74 -12.53 14.47
CA LEU A 172 -6.57 -11.35 14.29
C LEU A 172 -8.02 -11.51 14.81
N PRO A 173 -8.75 -12.61 14.55
CA PRO A 173 -10.11 -12.80 15.07
C PRO A 173 -10.18 -12.75 16.61
N ALA A 174 -9.19 -13.32 17.31
CA ALA A 174 -9.15 -13.30 18.76
C ALA A 174 -8.85 -11.90 19.30
N ILE A 175 -7.92 -11.18 18.66
CA ILE A 175 -7.59 -9.79 19.02
C ILE A 175 -8.82 -8.89 18.84
N LEU A 176 -9.52 -9.01 17.71
CA LEU A 176 -10.75 -8.28 17.42
C LEU A 176 -11.84 -8.61 18.46
N GLY A 177 -12.01 -9.88 18.81
CA GLY A 177 -12.95 -10.32 19.84
C GLY A 177 -12.66 -9.72 21.22
N GLN A 178 -11.39 -9.60 21.62
CA GLN A 178 -10.99 -8.94 22.87
C GLN A 178 -11.29 -7.44 22.88
N GLN A 179 -11.27 -6.80 21.70
CA GLN A 179 -11.63 -5.39 21.54
C GLN A 179 -13.13 -5.17 21.28
N GLY A 180 -13.93 -6.25 21.19
CA GLY A 180 -15.35 -6.18 20.89
C GLY A 180 -15.65 -5.65 19.47
N LEU A 181 -14.71 -5.81 18.53
CA LEU A 181 -14.80 -5.27 17.17
C LEU A 181 -15.08 -6.40 16.16
N ALA A 182 -16.04 -6.23 15.26
CA ALA A 182 -16.23 -7.18 14.16
C ALA A 182 -15.26 -6.88 13.01
N ARG A 183 -14.88 -7.91 12.23
CA ARG A 183 -13.98 -7.72 11.07
C ARG A 183 -14.53 -6.72 10.04
N ALA A 184 -15.84 -6.71 9.82
CA ALA A 184 -16.50 -5.79 8.88
C ALA A 184 -16.54 -4.33 9.36
N GLU A 185 -16.33 -4.10 10.66
CA GLU A 185 -16.30 -2.75 11.27
C GLU A 185 -14.87 -2.21 11.37
N MET A 186 -13.86 -3.07 11.19
CA MET A 186 -12.46 -2.72 11.33
C MET A 186 -12.06 -1.64 10.32
N THR A 187 -11.69 -0.48 10.84
CA THR A 187 -11.17 0.61 10.01
C THR A 187 -9.70 0.38 9.67
N PHE A 188 -9.17 1.18 8.72
CA PHE A 188 -7.73 1.23 8.48
C PHE A 188 -6.96 1.61 9.75
N GLY A 189 -7.48 2.55 10.54
CA GLY A 189 -6.89 2.96 11.82
C GLY A 189 -6.75 1.77 12.78
N ASP A 190 -7.82 1.01 12.96
CA ASP A 190 -7.83 -0.17 13.85
C ASP A 190 -6.83 -1.22 13.36
N TYR A 191 -6.87 -1.56 12.07
CA TYR A 191 -5.96 -2.53 11.48
C TYR A 191 -4.49 -2.15 11.71
N THR A 192 -4.13 -0.88 11.46
CA THR A 192 -2.74 -0.42 11.66
C THR A 192 -2.34 -0.44 13.13
N ALA A 193 -3.22 -0.03 14.05
CA ALA A 193 -2.95 -0.05 15.48
C ALA A 193 -2.75 -1.48 16.00
N ILE A 194 -3.63 -2.40 15.61
CA ILE A 194 -3.55 -3.82 15.95
C ILE A 194 -2.26 -4.44 15.39
N ALA A 195 -1.95 -4.21 14.11
CA ALA A 195 -0.72 -4.72 13.50
C ALA A 195 0.54 -4.21 14.21
N VAL A 196 0.59 -2.91 14.54
CA VAL A 196 1.71 -2.32 15.30
C VAL A 196 1.86 -2.97 16.68
N ALA A 197 0.77 -3.18 17.40
CA ALA A 197 0.80 -3.83 18.71
C ALA A 197 1.30 -5.28 18.60
N TYR A 198 0.73 -6.05 17.67
CA TYR A 198 1.11 -7.44 17.44
C TYR A 198 2.60 -7.59 17.09
N ILE A 199 3.11 -6.75 16.18
CA ILE A 199 4.52 -6.77 15.77
C ILE A 199 5.46 -6.46 16.93
N LYS A 200 5.10 -5.54 17.84
CA LYS A 200 5.93 -5.21 19.01
C LYS A 200 6.06 -6.37 19.99
N GLU A 201 5.04 -7.22 20.08
CA GLU A 201 5.01 -8.35 21.01
C GLU A 201 5.67 -9.61 20.45
N ASN A 202 5.76 -9.74 19.12
CA ASN A 202 6.09 -11.02 18.45
C ASN A 202 7.31 -10.98 17.51
N ALA A 203 7.95 -9.82 17.27
CA ALA A 203 8.83 -9.65 16.09
C ALA A 203 10.21 -9.00 16.33
#